data_AF-A0A0R1VG50-F1
#
_entry.id   AF-A0A0R1VG50-F1
#
_cell.length_a   1.000
_cell.length_b   1.000
_cell.length_c   1.000
_cell.angle_alpha   90.00
_cell.angle_beta   90.00
_cell.angle_gamma   90.00
#
_symmetry.space_group_name_H-M   'P 1'
#
loop_
_entity.id
_entity.type
_entity.pdbx_description
1 polymer ?
#
loop_
_entity_poly.entity_id
_entity_poly.type
_entity_poly.pdbx_seq_one_letter_code
_entity_poly.pdbx_strand_id
1 'polypeptide(L)'
;MSKPELVGMVILIGLISYNFKLSLSVKRLRNQIGKARLNELYQDKSQQLLDVIHEKRKWTILSQILIFASFVIALMGVKLVVLLYFLILYTVTTIYINRLTQHVFKSYTQH
;
A
#
# COMPACT_ATOMS: atom_id res chain seq x y z
N MET A 1 22.21 18.83 -3.21
CA MET A 1 21.45 17.59 -3.47
C MET A 1 22.27 16.70 -4.37
N SER A 2 22.52 15.45 -3.95
CA SER A 2 23.34 14.51 -4.70
C SER A 2 22.57 13.88 -5.86
N LYS A 3 23.27 13.41 -6.90
CA LYS A 3 22.64 12.67 -8.02
C LYS A 3 21.71 11.53 -7.57
N PRO A 4 22.09 10.65 -6.61
CA PRO A 4 21.18 9.59 -6.15
C PRO A 4 19.96 10.11 -5.39
N GLU A 5 20.06 11.23 -4.67
CA GLU A 5 18.90 11.85 -4.02
C GLU A 5 17.88 12.35 -5.05
N LEU A 6 18.35 12.98 -6.13
CA LEU A 6 17.48 13.49 -7.19
C LEU A 6 16.74 12.35 -7.90
N VAL A 7 17.45 11.26 -8.22
CA VAL A 7 16.83 10.05 -8.80
C VAL A 7 15.81 9.45 -7.83
N GLY A 8 16.18 9.32 -6.54
CA GLY A 8 15.28 8.79 -5.51
C GLY A 8 14.01 9.61 -5.35
N MET A 9 14.10 10.95 -5.40
CA MET A 9 12.92 11.82 -5.36
C MET A 9 12.00 11.63 -6.56
N VAL A 10 12.55 11.58 -7.78
CA VAL A 10 11.75 11.36 -9.01
C VAL A 10 11.02 10.02 -8.94
N ILE A 11 11.71 8.96 -8.53
CA ILE A 11 11.11 7.63 -8.33
C ILE A 11 9.99 7.70 -7.29
N LEU A 12 10.25 8.32 -6.13
CA LEU A 12 9.28 8.42 -5.05
C LEU A 12 8.02 9.19 -5.49
N ILE A 13 8.17 10.32 -6.19
CA ILE A 13 7.04 11.10 -6.73
C ILE A 13 6.21 10.26 -7.71
N GLY A 14 6.88 9.52 -8.60
CA GLY A 14 6.21 8.63 -9.54
C GLY A 14 5.42 7.53 -8.82
N LEU A 15 6.03 6.88 -7.83
CA LEU A 15 5.39 5.84 -7.03
C LEU A 15 4.21 6.36 -6.21
N ILE A 16 4.34 7.51 -5.55
CA ILE A 16 3.26 8.14 -4.79
C ILE A 16 2.09 8.48 -5.72
N SER A 17 2.38 9.06 -6.89
CA SER A 17 1.35 9.42 -7.88
C SER A 17 0.59 8.19 -8.37
N TYR A 18 1.31 7.11 -8.67
CA TYR A 18 0.70 5.83 -9.03
C TYR A 18 -0.14 5.25 -7.90
N ASN A 19 0.40 5.21 -6.68
CA ASN A 19 -0.27 4.68 -5.51
C ASN A 19 -1.54 5.47 -5.16
N PHE A 20 -1.52 6.78 -5.36
CA PHE A 20 -2.69 7.64 -5.18
C PHE A 20 -3.83 7.26 -6.13
N LYS A 21 -3.52 7.12 -7.43
CA LYS A 21 -4.51 6.67 -8.43
C LYS A 21 -5.07 5.28 -8.09
N LEU A 22 -4.21 4.37 -7.66
CA LEU A 22 -4.61 3.02 -7.26
C LEU A 22 -5.52 3.03 -6.02
N SER A 23 -5.16 3.82 -5.00
CA SER A 23 -5.95 4.00 -3.78
C SER A 23 -7.33 4.56 -4.09
N LEU A 24 -7.43 5.51 -5.02
CA LEU A 24 -8.72 6.02 -5.51
C LEU A 24 -9.54 4.94 -6.20
N SER A 25 -8.93 4.09 -7.03
CA SER A 25 -9.63 2.95 -7.65
C SER A 25 -10.16 1.98 -6.60
N VAL A 26 -9.36 1.62 -5.59
CA VAL A 26 -9.79 0.75 -4.48
C VAL A 26 -10.94 1.38 -3.71
N LYS A 27 -10.87 2.69 -3.42
CA LYS A 27 -11.96 3.42 -2.74
C LYS A 27 -13.25 3.42 -3.56
N ARG A 28 -13.17 3.61 -4.88
CA ARG A 28 -14.33 3.52 -5.78
C ARG A 28 -14.95 2.13 -5.76
N LEU A 29 -14.15 1.07 -5.90
CA LEU A 29 -14.62 -0.31 -5.83
C LEU A 29 -15.29 -0.61 -4.47
N ARG A 30 -14.67 -0.18 -3.37
CA ARG A 30 -15.24 -0.30 -2.02
C ARG A 30 -16.63 0.36 -1.93
N ASN A 31 -16.78 1.55 -2.51
CA ASN A 31 -18.05 2.26 -2.52
C ASN A 31 -19.10 1.56 -3.40
N GLN A 32 -18.70 0.92 -4.49
CA GLN A 32 -19.60 0.14 -5.36
C GLN A 32 -20.14 -1.12 -4.68
N ILE A 33 -19.29 -1.83 -3.91
CA ILE A 33 -19.71 -3.03 -3.17
C ILE A 33 -20.70 -2.66 -2.06
N GLY A 34 -20.52 -1.49 -1.42
CA GLY A 34 -21.37 -1.05 -0.32
C GLY A 34 -21.05 -1.77 1.01
N LYS A 35 -21.46 -1.16 2.13
CA LYS A 35 -21.07 -1.62 3.48
C LYS A 35 -21.59 -3.02 3.83
N ALA A 36 -22.82 -3.36 3.41
CA ALA A 36 -23.45 -4.64 3.73
C ALA A 36 -22.72 -5.82 3.05
N ARG A 37 -22.52 -5.75 1.73
CA ARG A 37 -21.78 -6.79 0.98
C ARG A 37 -20.29 -6.85 1.35
N LEU A 38 -19.69 -5.75 1.79
CA LEU A 38 -18.34 -5.78 2.36
C LEU A 38 -18.30 -6.62 3.64
N ASN A 39 -19.30 -6.52 4.50
CA ASN A 39 -19.36 -7.33 5.72
C ASN A 39 -19.56 -8.81 5.39
N GLU A 40 -20.40 -9.13 4.40
CA GLU A 40 -20.56 -10.50 3.88
C GLU A 40 -19.24 -11.03 3.32
N LEU A 41 -18.53 -10.24 2.51
CA LEU A 41 -17.19 -10.54 2.03
C LEU A 41 -16.24 -10.85 3.20
N TYR A 42 -16.17 -10.00 4.22
CA TYR A 42 -15.29 -10.25 5.36
C TYR A 42 -15.70 -11.46 6.22
N GLN A 43 -16.95 -11.90 6.13
CA GLN A 43 -17.46 -13.10 6.79
C GLN A 43 -17.35 -14.35 5.92
N ASP A 44 -17.11 -14.19 4.62
CA ASP A 44 -16.85 -15.27 3.68
C ASP A 44 -15.56 -16.00 4.11
N LYS A 45 -15.73 -17.28 4.47
CA LYS A 45 -14.64 -18.15 4.94
C LYS A 45 -13.95 -18.90 3.79
N SER A 46 -14.14 -18.48 2.55
CA SER A 46 -13.41 -19.05 1.42
C SER A 46 -11.91 -18.95 1.70
N GLN A 47 -11.24 -20.10 1.55
CA GLN A 47 -9.81 -20.23 1.85
C GLN A 47 -8.98 -19.17 1.10
N GLN A 48 -9.35 -18.89 -0.17
CA GLN A 48 -8.71 -17.87 -1.00
C GLN A 48 -8.80 -16.47 -0.40
N LEU A 49 -9.92 -16.09 0.21
CA LEU A 49 -10.06 -14.77 0.81
C LEU A 49 -9.26 -14.66 2.11
N LEU A 50 -9.26 -15.72 2.93
CA LEU A 50 -8.48 -15.79 4.15
C LEU A 50 -6.98 -15.66 3.87
N ASP A 51 -6.48 -16.32 2.83
CA ASP A 51 -5.08 -16.22 2.40
C ASP A 51 -4.70 -14.79 2.01
N VAL A 52 -5.56 -14.11 1.22
CA VAL A 52 -5.32 -12.72 0.81
C VAL A 52 -5.41 -11.76 2.01
N ILE A 53 -6.32 -11.98 2.96
CA ILE A 53 -6.40 -11.17 4.19
C ILE A 53 -5.13 -11.37 5.03
N HIS A 54 -4.67 -12.60 5.19
CA HIS A 54 -3.47 -12.91 5.95
C HIS A 54 -2.22 -12.28 5.33
N GLU A 55 -2.08 -12.40 4.01
CA GLU A 55 -1.00 -11.76 3.27
C GLU A 55 -1.07 -10.23 3.41
N LYS A 56 -2.23 -9.63 3.19
CA LYS A 56 -2.44 -8.18 3.38
C LYS A 56 -2.02 -7.72 4.78
N ARG A 57 -2.31 -8.51 5.82
CA ARG A 57 -1.92 -8.20 7.20
C ARG A 57 -0.40 -8.15 7.36
N LYS A 58 0.33 -9.12 6.81
CA LYS A 58 1.81 -9.15 6.84
C LYS A 58 2.40 -7.89 6.20
N TRP A 59 1.94 -7.55 5.00
CA TRP A 59 2.40 -6.36 4.30
C TRP A 59 2.01 -5.06 5.00
N THR A 60 0.84 -5.03 5.65
CA THR A 60 0.42 -3.87 6.45
C THR A 60 1.37 -3.64 7.62
N ILE A 61 1.75 -4.70 8.35
CA ILE A 61 2.73 -4.61 9.44
C ILE A 61 4.08 -4.11 8.90
N LEU A 62 4.55 -4.66 7.78
CA LEU A 62 5.79 -4.21 7.15
C LEU A 62 5.72 -2.72 6.78
N SER A 63 4.59 -2.25 6.21
CA SER A 63 4.41 -0.83 5.87
C SER A 63 4.50 0.07 7.10
N GLN A 64 3.96 -0.35 8.24
CA GLN A 64 4.00 0.40 9.50
C GLN A 64 5.44 0.49 10.04
N ILE A 65 6.20 -0.60 9.94
CA ILE A 65 7.62 -0.62 10.34
C ILE A 65 8.43 0.33 9.44
N LEU A 66 8.23 0.28 8.12
CA LEU A 66 8.97 1.10 7.16
C LEU A 66 8.70 2.61 7.31
N ILE A 67 7.44 2.99 7.55
CA ILE A 67 7.12 4.40 7.78
C ILE A 67 7.66 4.88 9.14
N PHE A 68 7.61 4.04 10.17
CA PHE A 68 8.21 4.37 11.47
C PHE A 68 9.72 4.53 11.38
N ALA A 69 10.40 3.64 10.66
CA ALA A 69 11.83 3.77 10.36
C ALA A 69 12.13 5.09 9.62
N SER A 70 11.28 5.48 8.67
CA SER A 70 11.41 6.76 7.95
C SER A 70 11.34 7.95 8.92
N PHE A 71 10.42 7.94 9.89
CA PHE A 71 10.34 8.99 10.92
C PHE A 71 11.59 9.02 11.81
N VAL A 72 12.06 7.87 12.27
CA VAL A 72 13.28 7.78 13.09
C VAL A 72 14.49 8.35 12.34
N ILE A 73 14.67 7.99 11.06
CA ILE A 73 15.76 8.48 10.21
C ILE A 73 15.69 9.99 10.01
N ALA A 74 14.48 10.53 9.81
CA ALA A 74 14.27 11.96 9.66
C ALA A 74 14.63 12.73 10.95
N LEU A 75 14.26 12.20 12.13
CA LEU A 75 14.56 12.80 13.42
C LEU A 75 16.05 12.72 13.79
N MET A 76 16.72 11.64 13.42
CA MET A 76 18.15 11.44 13.69
C MET A 76 19.06 12.24 12.75
N GLY A 77 18.52 12.97 11.77
CA GLY A 77 19.31 13.77 10.82
C GLY A 77 20.21 12.94 9.91
N VAL A 78 19.83 11.68 9.66
CA VAL A 78 20.60 10.76 8.79
C VAL A 78 20.54 11.24 7.32
N LYS A 79 21.49 10.79 6.50
CA LYS A 79 21.57 11.12 5.06
C LYS A 79 20.23 10.92 4.36
N LEU A 80 19.84 11.91 3.55
CA LEU A 80 18.60 11.93 2.78
C LEU A 80 18.39 10.69 1.90
N VAL A 81 19.46 10.12 1.35
CA VAL A 81 19.40 8.88 0.55
C VAL A 81 18.82 7.69 1.34
N VAL A 82 19.12 7.59 2.63
CA VAL A 82 18.62 6.52 3.49
C VAL A 82 17.13 6.75 3.78
N LEU A 83 16.73 8.00 4.02
CA LEU A 83 15.31 8.36 4.17
C LEU A 83 14.51 8.00 2.91
N LEU A 84 15.01 8.39 1.73
CA LEU A 84 14.39 8.08 0.44
C LEU A 84 14.24 6.58 0.22
N TYR A 85 15.24 5.78 0.61
CA TYR A 85 15.16 4.32 0.52
C TYR A 85 13.98 3.74 1.31
N PHE A 86 13.80 4.13 2.58
CA PHE A 86 12.68 3.63 3.39
C PHE A 86 11.32 4.14 2.88
N LEU A 87 11.24 5.39 2.42
CA LEU A 87 10.02 5.95 1.83
C LEU A 87 9.63 5.25 0.52
N ILE A 88 10.60 4.88 -0.31
CA ILE A 88 10.36 4.10 -1.53
C ILE A 88 9.84 2.71 -1.17
N LEU A 89 10.51 1.99 -0.26
CA LEU A 89 10.06 0.66 0.18
C LEU A 89 8.67 0.70 0.80
N TYR A 90 8.40 1.70 1.63
CA TYR A 90 7.06 1.94 2.16
C TYR A 90 6.03 2.11 1.04
N THR A 91 6.34 2.97 0.06
CA THR A 91 5.41 3.25 -1.04
C THR A 91 5.16 2.01 -1.89
N VAL A 92 6.19 1.23 -2.25
CA VAL A 92 6.05 -0.05 -2.96
C VAL A 92 5.18 -1.03 -2.16
N THR A 93 5.38 -1.11 -0.85
CA THR A 93 4.58 -1.98 0.02
C THR A 93 3.11 -1.57 0.01
N THR A 94 2.82 -0.27 0.11
CA THR A 94 1.43 0.22 0.05
C THR A 94 0.78 0.00 -1.31
N ILE A 95 1.55 0.10 -2.41
CA ILE A 95 1.08 -0.25 -3.76
C ILE A 95 0.66 -1.72 -3.80
N TYR A 96 1.48 -2.62 -3.25
CA TYR A 96 1.19 -4.05 -3.21
C TYR A 96 -0.11 -4.35 -2.44
N ILE A 97 -0.27 -3.76 -1.24
CA ILE A 97 -1.50 -3.87 -0.42
C ILE A 97 -2.73 -3.39 -1.19
N ASN A 98 -2.60 -2.27 -1.89
CA ASN A 98 -3.68 -1.71 -2.69
C ASN A 98 -4.02 -2.58 -3.89
N ARG A 99 -3.03 -3.21 -4.55
CA ARG A 99 -3.27 -4.16 -5.65
C ARG A 99 -3.99 -5.41 -5.16
N LEU A 100 -3.56 -6.00 -4.04
CA LEU A 100 -4.27 -7.13 -3.42
C LEU A 100 -5.73 -6.78 -3.13
N THR A 101 -5.95 -5.61 -2.53
CA THR A 101 -7.31 -5.15 -2.20
C THR A 101 -8.14 -4.91 -3.46
N GLN A 102 -7.55 -4.31 -4.50
CA GLN A 102 -8.21 -4.10 -5.78
C GLN A 102 -8.60 -5.42 -6.44
N HIS A 103 -7.72 -6.42 -6.40
CA HIS A 103 -7.97 -7.73 -6.99
C HIS A 103 -9.16 -8.42 -6.32
N VAL A 104 -9.19 -8.47 -4.99
CA VAL A 104 -10.31 -9.03 -4.22
C VAL A 104 -11.63 -8.33 -4.54
N PHE A 105 -11.64 -6.99 -4.53
CA PHE A 105 -12.86 -6.23 -4.81
C PHE A 105 -13.35 -6.37 -6.25
N LYS A 106 -12.44 -6.51 -7.22
CA LYS A 106 -12.82 -6.78 -8.61
C LYS A 106 -13.47 -8.14 -8.77
N SER A 107 -12.88 -9.19 -8.19
CA SER A 107 -13.46 -10.55 -8.24
C SER A 107 -14.88 -10.61 -7.67
N TYR A 108 -15.19 -9.76 -6.68
CA TYR A 108 -16.52 -9.69 -6.05
C TYR A 108 -17.53 -8.76 -6.73
N THR A 109 -17.11 -7.87 -7.64
CA THR A 109 -18.02 -6.96 -8.37
C THR A 109 -18.44 -7.52 -9.72
N GLN A 110 -17.83 -8.61 -10.18
CA GLN A 110 -18.14 -9.29 -11.45
C GLN A 110 -19.12 -10.47 -11.30
N HIS A 111 -19.55 -10.76 -10.07
CA HIS A 111 -20.66 -11.67 -9.73
C HIS A 111 -21.88 -10.87 -9.29
#